data_AF-A0A7W4A6I1-F1
#
_entry.id   AF-A0A7W4A6I1-F1
#
_cell.length_a   1.000
_cell.length_b   1.000
_cell.length_c   1.000
_cell.angle_alpha   90.00
_cell.angle_beta   90.00
_cell.angle_gamma   90.00
#
_symmetry.space_group_name_H-M   'P 1'
#
loop_
_entity.id
_entity.type
_entity.pdbx_description
1 polymer ?
#
loop_
_entity_poly.entity_id
_entity_poly.type
_entity_poly.pdbx_seq_one_letter_code
_entity_poly.pdbx_strand_id
1 'polypeptide(L)'
;MEVRRDLNDVEPLISRLLSIGEEYRNKDKWWSHLKNNEDWEQTVWPINDGLKKAKIERIYADGRDMGLFMSDALAAINFDITTYPTLTSIIKRFENTWVYSDLQYVIDEAQQAFNELSLNSWAFNQMVTAFEEQMNLAEVVKQTLLLLEQSNLYKLENGLPVNNEKPSISIQNVSNSNIAVQSEGAQQSISINEQVFEDLLAVIKASNIESKEPLITAVEDMQAESKSGSIGNTYKAFIGAAANHMTLIAPFIPALTAMM
;
A
#
# COMPACT_ATOMS: atom_id res chain seq x y z
N MET A 1 0.45 7.74 -13.17
CA MET A 1 -0.87 7.53 -13.81
C MET A 1 -1.74 8.71 -13.38
N GLU A 2 -2.44 9.40 -14.29
CA GLU A 2 -3.31 10.52 -13.90
C GLU A 2 -4.58 9.94 -13.24
N VAL A 3 -4.88 10.35 -12.01
CA VAL A 3 -6.09 9.92 -11.29
C VAL A 3 -7.30 10.71 -11.80
N ARG A 4 -8.46 10.06 -11.90
CA ARG A 4 -9.72 10.71 -12.26
C ARG A 4 -10.04 11.91 -11.34
N ARG A 5 -10.54 12.99 -11.95
CA ARG A 5 -10.61 14.33 -11.33
C ARG A 5 -11.48 14.42 -10.08
N ASP A 6 -12.51 13.59 -9.99
CA ASP A 6 -13.41 13.54 -8.84
C ASP A 6 -12.76 12.93 -7.59
N LEU A 7 -11.59 12.28 -7.74
CA LEU A 7 -10.79 11.76 -6.63
C LEU A 7 -9.55 12.60 -6.31
N ASN A 8 -9.44 13.82 -6.87
CA ASN A 8 -8.26 14.67 -6.71
C ASN A 8 -7.89 14.94 -5.24
N ASP A 9 -8.89 15.16 -4.38
CA ASP A 9 -8.68 15.44 -2.95
C ASP A 9 -8.00 14.27 -2.20
N VAL A 10 -8.01 13.07 -2.78
CA VAL A 10 -7.40 11.86 -2.24
C VAL A 10 -6.43 11.21 -3.24
N GLU A 11 -5.96 11.96 -4.23
CA GLU A 11 -5.11 11.47 -5.32
C GLU A 11 -3.89 10.66 -4.83
N PRO A 12 -3.14 11.05 -3.79
CA PRO A 12 -1.98 10.29 -3.34
C PRO A 12 -2.35 8.86 -2.88
N LEU A 13 -3.48 8.72 -2.19
CA LEU A 13 -3.96 7.42 -1.71
C LEU A 13 -4.48 6.55 -2.86
N ILE A 14 -5.19 7.14 -3.83
CA ILE A 14 -5.63 6.41 -5.02
C ILE A 14 -4.43 5.98 -5.88
N SER A 15 -3.45 6.86 -6.05
CA SER A 15 -2.22 6.54 -6.77
C SER A 15 -1.48 5.36 -6.14
N ARG A 16 -1.44 5.29 -4.80
CA ARG A 16 -0.88 4.14 -4.07
C ARG A 16 -1.63 2.85 -4.39
N LEU A 17 -2.97 2.86 -4.37
CA LEU A 17 -3.80 1.70 -4.72
C LEU A 17 -3.52 1.23 -6.16
N LEU A 18 -3.42 2.16 -7.11
CA LEU A 18 -3.12 1.84 -8.51
C LEU A 18 -1.73 1.20 -8.68
N SER A 19 -0.71 1.76 -8.01
CA SER A 19 0.64 1.18 -8.03
C SER A 19 0.67 -0.24 -7.46
N ILE A 20 -0.07 -0.49 -6.36
CA ILE A 20 -0.18 -1.85 -5.80
C ILE A 20 -0.87 -2.80 -6.80
N GLY A 21 -1.87 -2.33 -7.55
CA GLY A 21 -2.50 -3.11 -8.61
C GLY A 21 -1.52 -3.58 -9.68
N GLU A 22 -0.58 -2.72 -10.08
CA GLU A 22 0.50 -3.09 -11.02
C GLU A 22 1.47 -4.13 -10.41
N GLU A 23 1.78 -4.03 -9.12
CA GLU A 23 2.59 -5.04 -8.44
C GLU A 23 1.94 -6.42 -8.44
N TYR A 24 0.62 -6.51 -8.21
CA TYR A 24 -0.10 -7.78 -8.37
C TYR A 24 -0.07 -8.27 -9.82
N ARG A 25 -0.24 -7.38 -10.81
CA ARG A 25 -0.20 -7.72 -12.24
C ARG A 25 1.15 -8.32 -12.65
N ASN A 26 2.25 -7.75 -12.13
CA ASN A 26 3.60 -8.22 -12.41
C ASN A 26 3.87 -9.65 -11.90
N LYS A 27 3.14 -10.10 -10.87
CA LYS A 27 3.29 -11.44 -10.28
C LYS A 27 2.54 -12.55 -11.05
N ASP A 28 1.56 -12.27 -11.91
CA ASP A 28 0.78 -13.33 -12.60
C ASP A 28 1.67 -14.26 -13.44
N LYS A 29 2.61 -13.70 -14.20
CA LYS A 29 3.58 -14.49 -14.98
C LYS A 29 4.41 -15.39 -14.08
N TRP A 30 4.80 -14.89 -12.90
CA TRP A 30 5.60 -15.63 -11.95
C TRP A 30 4.86 -16.83 -11.38
N TRP A 31 3.59 -16.67 -10.99
CA TRP A 31 2.75 -17.79 -10.58
C TRP A 31 2.65 -18.89 -11.63
N SER A 32 2.37 -18.50 -12.88
CA SER A 32 2.28 -19.45 -13.98
C SER A 32 3.61 -20.16 -14.25
N HIS A 33 4.73 -19.45 -14.13
CA HIS A 33 6.07 -20.02 -14.29
C HIS A 33 6.35 -21.07 -13.21
N LEU A 34 6.15 -20.73 -11.93
CA LEU A 34 6.38 -21.65 -10.81
C LEU A 34 5.59 -22.96 -10.93
N LYS A 35 4.35 -22.92 -11.42
CA LYS A 35 3.51 -24.12 -11.56
C LYS A 35 3.94 -25.03 -12.71
N ASN A 36 4.40 -24.45 -13.82
CA ASN A 36 4.49 -25.19 -15.09
C ASN A 36 5.93 -25.39 -15.58
N ASN A 37 6.89 -24.58 -15.14
CA ASN A 37 8.24 -24.55 -15.71
C ASN A 37 9.32 -25.00 -14.71
N GLU A 38 8.94 -25.29 -13.48
CA GLU A 38 9.84 -25.63 -12.38
C GLU A 38 9.53 -27.03 -11.82
N ASP A 39 10.00 -27.34 -10.61
CA ASP A 39 9.86 -28.66 -9.98
C ASP A 39 8.47 -28.99 -9.41
N TRP A 40 7.47 -28.13 -9.66
CA TRP A 40 6.09 -28.32 -9.17
C TRP A 40 5.43 -29.59 -9.73
N GLU A 41 5.47 -29.78 -11.05
CA GLU A 41 4.86 -30.95 -11.71
C GLU A 41 5.45 -32.26 -11.15
N GLN A 42 6.77 -32.29 -10.99
CA GLN A 42 7.48 -33.51 -10.55
C GLN A 42 7.24 -33.83 -9.07
N THR A 43 6.98 -32.81 -8.25
CA THR A 43 6.83 -32.97 -6.79
C THR A 43 5.37 -33.10 -6.37
N VAL A 44 4.48 -32.26 -6.91
CA VAL A 44 3.09 -32.11 -6.43
C VAL A 44 2.10 -32.99 -7.19
N TRP A 45 2.29 -33.20 -8.50
CA TRP A 45 1.31 -33.99 -9.28
C TRP A 45 1.25 -35.47 -8.87
N PRO A 46 2.36 -36.15 -8.53
CA PRO A 46 2.35 -37.55 -8.12
C PRO A 46 1.77 -37.83 -6.73
N ILE A 47 1.39 -36.80 -5.96
CA ILE A 47 0.82 -36.98 -4.61
C ILE A 47 -0.50 -37.74 -4.72
N ASN A 48 -0.58 -38.90 -4.07
CA ASN A 48 -1.78 -39.75 -4.06
C ASN A 48 -2.82 -39.35 -3.00
N ASP A 49 -2.38 -38.71 -1.91
CA ASP A 49 -3.28 -38.17 -0.88
C ASP A 49 -3.95 -36.89 -1.41
N GLY A 50 -5.17 -37.04 -1.91
CA GLY A 50 -5.92 -35.94 -2.53
C GLY A 50 -6.21 -34.78 -1.59
N LEU A 51 -6.36 -35.01 -0.28
CA LEU A 51 -6.63 -33.94 0.69
C LEU A 51 -5.36 -33.11 0.93
N LYS A 52 -4.22 -33.77 1.12
CA LYS A 52 -2.93 -33.08 1.28
C LYS A 52 -2.51 -32.38 0.00
N LYS A 53 -2.72 -33.03 -1.16
CA LYS A 53 -2.49 -32.41 -2.47
C LYS A 53 -3.32 -31.14 -2.64
N ALA A 54 -4.61 -31.18 -2.31
CA ALA A 54 -5.47 -30.00 -2.41
C ALA A 54 -4.99 -28.84 -1.52
N LYS A 55 -4.52 -29.11 -0.30
CA LYS A 55 -3.94 -28.08 0.58
C LYS A 55 -2.70 -27.42 -0.03
N ILE A 56 -1.81 -28.22 -0.63
CA ILE A 56 -0.61 -27.70 -1.30
C ILE A 56 -0.98 -26.92 -2.56
N GLU A 57 -1.88 -27.45 -3.41
CA GLU A 57 -2.32 -26.80 -4.64
C GLU A 57 -3.11 -25.50 -4.40
N ARG A 58 -3.71 -25.37 -3.21
CA ARG A 58 -4.43 -24.16 -2.80
C ARG A 58 -3.55 -22.92 -2.77
N ILE A 59 -2.27 -23.04 -2.41
CA ILE A 59 -1.34 -21.91 -2.44
C ILE A 59 -1.25 -21.28 -3.84
N TYR A 60 -1.15 -22.12 -4.87
CA TYR A 60 -1.18 -21.64 -6.26
C TYR A 60 -2.55 -21.06 -6.62
N ALA A 61 -3.63 -21.78 -6.30
CA ALA A 61 -4.98 -21.42 -6.71
C ALA A 61 -5.40 -20.07 -6.10
N ASP A 62 -5.34 -19.97 -4.77
CA ASP A 62 -5.73 -18.77 -4.04
C ASP A 62 -4.74 -17.62 -4.31
N GLY A 63 -3.43 -17.92 -4.42
CA GLY A 63 -2.41 -16.91 -4.71
C GLY A 63 -2.59 -16.24 -6.07
N ARG A 64 -2.78 -17.04 -7.11
CA ARG A 64 -3.00 -16.50 -8.46
C ARG A 64 -4.37 -15.82 -8.60
N ASP A 65 -5.42 -16.39 -8.01
CA ASP A 65 -6.76 -15.80 -8.07
C ASP A 65 -6.81 -14.44 -7.35
N MET A 66 -6.22 -14.36 -6.15
CA MET A 66 -6.02 -13.10 -5.43
C MET A 66 -5.23 -12.10 -6.27
N GLY A 67 -4.15 -12.53 -6.93
CA GLY A 67 -3.32 -11.65 -7.76
C GLY A 67 -4.09 -11.05 -8.92
N LEU A 68 -4.84 -11.88 -9.66
CA LEU A 68 -5.68 -11.42 -10.77
C LEU A 68 -6.77 -10.46 -10.29
N PHE A 69 -7.53 -10.86 -9.27
CA PHE A 69 -8.59 -10.03 -8.71
C PHE A 69 -8.04 -8.67 -8.24
N MET A 70 -6.99 -8.67 -7.42
CA MET A 70 -6.44 -7.43 -6.86
C MET A 70 -5.89 -6.52 -7.95
N SER A 71 -5.19 -7.07 -8.94
CA SER A 71 -4.65 -6.27 -10.05
C SER A 71 -5.74 -5.57 -10.86
N ASP A 72 -6.83 -6.28 -11.17
CA ASP A 72 -7.92 -5.73 -11.97
C ASP A 72 -8.81 -4.80 -11.14
N ALA A 73 -9.16 -5.20 -9.91
CA ALA A 73 -10.00 -4.40 -9.04
C ALA A 73 -9.36 -3.05 -8.71
N LEU A 74 -8.06 -3.04 -8.39
CA LEU A 74 -7.32 -1.80 -8.09
C LEU A 74 -7.14 -0.93 -9.33
N ALA A 75 -6.72 -1.50 -10.46
CA ALA A 75 -6.55 -0.72 -11.69
C ALA A 75 -7.88 -0.09 -12.17
N ALA A 76 -8.98 -0.84 -12.05
CA ALA A 76 -10.30 -0.41 -12.48
C ALA A 76 -10.85 0.80 -11.70
N ILE A 77 -10.34 1.11 -10.50
CA ILE A 77 -10.69 2.32 -9.74
C ILE A 77 -10.63 3.57 -10.62
N ASN A 78 -9.64 3.63 -11.51
CA ASN A 78 -9.37 4.85 -12.29
C ASN A 78 -10.23 4.99 -13.56
N PHE A 79 -10.85 3.91 -14.06
CA PHE A 79 -11.54 3.95 -15.35
C PHE A 79 -12.93 3.31 -15.36
N ASP A 80 -13.24 2.38 -14.45
CA ASP A 80 -14.55 1.74 -14.38
C ASP A 80 -15.49 2.53 -13.44
N ILE A 81 -16.08 3.58 -14.00
CA ILE A 81 -17.05 4.44 -13.31
C ILE A 81 -18.33 3.66 -12.95
N THR A 82 -18.62 2.54 -13.64
CA THR A 82 -19.85 1.77 -13.38
C THR A 82 -19.73 0.97 -12.09
N THR A 83 -18.55 0.39 -11.82
CA THR A 83 -18.24 -0.30 -10.57
C THR A 83 -17.84 0.68 -9.46
N TYR A 84 -17.12 1.75 -9.82
CA TYR A 84 -16.55 2.73 -8.89
C TYR A 84 -17.07 4.15 -9.13
N PRO A 85 -18.37 4.42 -8.99
CA PRO A 85 -18.91 5.76 -9.21
C PRO A 85 -18.44 6.79 -8.18
N THR A 86 -18.10 6.37 -6.96
CA THR A 86 -17.74 7.25 -5.83
C THR A 86 -16.64 6.66 -4.95
N LEU A 87 -16.01 7.46 -4.07
CA LEU A 87 -15.03 6.95 -3.11
C LEU A 87 -15.62 5.88 -2.19
N THR A 88 -16.87 6.06 -1.78
CA THR A 88 -17.62 5.10 -0.96
C THR A 88 -17.77 3.75 -1.67
N SER A 89 -18.05 3.75 -2.98
CA SER A 89 -18.18 2.51 -3.75
C SER A 89 -16.85 1.77 -3.90
N ILE A 90 -15.73 2.51 -3.99
CA ILE A 90 -14.37 1.95 -4.01
C ILE A 90 -14.12 1.18 -2.72
N ILE A 91 -14.33 1.82 -1.57
CA ILE A 91 -14.11 1.19 -0.26
C ILE A 91 -14.99 -0.06 -0.09
N LYS A 92 -16.29 0.07 -0.34
CA LYS A 92 -17.25 -1.04 -0.21
C LYS A 92 -16.92 -2.24 -1.08
N ARG A 93 -16.29 -2.05 -2.24
CA ARG A 93 -15.92 -3.15 -3.14
C ARG A 93 -14.99 -4.16 -2.47
N PHE A 94 -14.15 -3.71 -1.53
CA PHE A 94 -13.11 -4.53 -0.91
C PHE A 94 -13.53 -5.18 0.43
N GLU A 95 -14.60 -4.73 1.08
CA GLU A 95 -15.02 -5.18 2.44
C GLU A 95 -15.12 -6.71 2.59
N ASN A 96 -15.50 -7.43 1.53
CA ASN A 96 -15.71 -8.89 1.55
C ASN A 96 -14.71 -9.63 0.64
N THR A 97 -13.47 -9.16 0.57
CA THR A 97 -12.43 -9.70 -0.29
C THR A 97 -11.23 -10.19 0.51
N TRP A 98 -10.19 -10.67 -0.17
CA TRP A 98 -8.92 -11.03 0.44
C TRP A 98 -8.30 -9.92 1.30
N VAL A 99 -8.61 -8.65 1.03
CA VAL A 99 -8.12 -7.49 1.80
C VAL A 99 -8.47 -7.57 3.29
N TYR A 100 -9.63 -8.15 3.63
CA TYR A 100 -10.09 -8.28 5.03
C TYR A 100 -10.08 -9.72 5.53
N SER A 101 -9.52 -10.65 4.76
CA SER A 101 -9.48 -12.08 5.13
C SER A 101 -8.18 -12.40 5.87
N ASP A 102 -8.27 -13.25 6.89
CA ASP A 102 -7.09 -13.92 7.45
C ASP A 102 -6.71 -15.08 6.52
N LEU A 103 -5.55 -14.97 5.86
CA LEU A 103 -5.09 -15.93 4.86
C LEU A 103 -3.93 -16.80 5.35
N GLN A 104 -3.45 -16.57 6.57
CA GLN A 104 -2.29 -17.29 7.11
C GLN A 104 -2.54 -18.80 7.15
N TYR A 105 -3.78 -19.20 7.43
CA TYR A 105 -4.17 -20.61 7.46
C TYR A 105 -3.89 -21.34 6.14
N VAL A 106 -3.91 -20.66 4.98
CA VAL A 106 -3.62 -21.28 3.68
C VAL A 106 -2.14 -21.73 3.63
N ILE A 107 -1.23 -20.89 4.12
CA ILE A 107 0.20 -21.20 4.24
C ILE A 107 0.40 -22.33 5.25
N ASP A 108 -0.19 -22.20 6.43
CA ASP A 108 0.02 -23.15 7.52
C ASP A 108 -0.45 -24.56 7.13
N GLU A 109 -1.64 -24.67 6.52
CA GLU A 109 -2.18 -25.95 6.06
C GLU A 109 -1.35 -26.56 4.92
N ALA A 110 -0.89 -25.74 3.99
CA ALA A 110 -0.07 -26.19 2.87
C ALA A 110 1.30 -26.67 3.34
N GLN A 111 1.97 -25.88 4.20
CA GLN A 111 3.29 -26.22 4.75
C GLN A 111 3.22 -27.47 5.64
N GLN A 112 2.16 -27.61 6.45
CA GLN A 112 1.92 -28.83 7.21
C GLN A 112 1.82 -30.05 6.29
N ALA A 113 0.95 -29.99 5.27
CA ALA A 113 0.78 -31.09 4.32
C ALA A 113 2.07 -31.42 3.57
N PHE A 114 2.83 -30.39 3.18
CA PHE A 114 4.12 -30.51 2.49
C PHE A 114 5.17 -31.23 3.36
N ASN A 115 5.27 -30.84 4.63
CA ASN A 115 6.19 -31.44 5.60
C ASN A 115 5.82 -32.88 5.95
N GLU A 116 4.53 -33.17 6.17
CA GLU A 116 4.05 -34.53 6.47
C GLU A 116 4.33 -35.52 5.33
N LEU A 117 4.35 -35.04 4.08
CA LEU A 117 4.72 -35.83 2.91
C LEU A 117 6.23 -35.87 2.64
N SER A 118 7.04 -35.17 3.46
CA SER A 118 8.50 -35.08 3.32
C SER A 118 8.93 -34.62 1.92
N LEU A 119 8.18 -33.69 1.33
CA LEU A 119 8.45 -33.18 -0.01
C LEU A 119 9.58 -32.15 0.00
N ASN A 120 10.19 -31.95 -1.17
CA ASN A 120 11.13 -30.87 -1.43
C ASN A 120 10.84 -30.31 -2.82
N SER A 121 10.48 -29.03 -2.89
CA SER A 121 10.17 -28.31 -4.12
C SER A 121 10.53 -26.86 -3.92
N TRP A 122 11.44 -26.38 -4.76
CA TRP A 122 11.78 -24.98 -4.85
C TRP A 122 10.56 -24.15 -5.26
N ALA A 123 9.79 -24.61 -6.26
CA ALA A 123 8.60 -23.91 -6.73
C ALA A 123 7.58 -23.68 -5.62
N PHE A 124 7.31 -24.69 -4.80
CA PHE A 124 6.40 -24.56 -3.66
C PHE A 124 6.88 -23.49 -2.67
N ASN A 125 8.15 -23.50 -2.29
CA ASN A 125 8.70 -22.50 -1.37
C ASN A 125 8.60 -21.08 -1.95
N GLN A 126 8.88 -20.91 -3.25
CA GLN A 126 8.73 -19.61 -3.93
C GLN A 126 7.27 -19.15 -3.97
N MET A 127 6.32 -20.08 -4.14
CA MET A 127 4.90 -19.76 -4.11
C MET A 127 4.44 -19.33 -2.71
N VAL A 128 4.95 -19.95 -1.64
CA VAL A 128 4.69 -19.50 -0.26
C VAL A 128 5.18 -18.06 -0.07
N THR A 129 6.43 -17.77 -0.45
CA THR A 129 6.97 -16.40 -0.37
C THR A 129 6.15 -15.40 -1.19
N ALA A 130 5.77 -15.75 -2.41
CA ALA A 130 4.93 -14.88 -3.24
C ALA A 130 3.56 -14.62 -2.61
N PHE A 131 2.98 -15.61 -1.93
CA PHE A 131 1.71 -15.47 -1.23
C PHE A 131 1.83 -14.56 -0.01
N GLU A 132 2.89 -14.70 0.79
CA GLU A 132 3.20 -13.80 1.92
C GLU A 132 3.37 -12.35 1.47
N GLU A 133 4.09 -12.13 0.37
CA GLU A 133 4.22 -10.79 -0.24
C GLU A 133 2.86 -10.21 -0.65
N GLN A 134 1.98 -11.03 -1.24
CA GLN A 134 0.63 -10.62 -1.59
C GLN A 134 -0.25 -10.31 -0.38
N MET A 135 -0.11 -11.06 0.72
CA MET A 135 -0.79 -10.76 1.99
C MET A 135 -0.33 -9.40 2.55
N ASN A 136 0.96 -9.12 2.49
CA ASN A 136 1.50 -7.81 2.91
C ASN A 136 0.94 -6.67 2.04
N LEU A 137 0.89 -6.84 0.72
CA LEU A 137 0.27 -5.85 -0.17
C LEU A 137 -1.22 -5.63 0.15
N ALA A 138 -1.96 -6.69 0.47
CA ALA A 138 -3.37 -6.60 0.84
C ALA A 138 -3.58 -5.83 2.15
N GLU A 139 -2.70 -6.01 3.13
CA GLU A 139 -2.74 -5.21 4.36
C GLU A 139 -2.45 -3.73 4.06
N VAL A 140 -1.51 -3.41 3.16
CA VAL A 140 -1.28 -2.01 2.73
C VAL A 140 -2.50 -1.42 2.02
N VAL A 141 -3.19 -2.22 1.19
CA VAL A 141 -4.47 -1.81 0.58
C VAL A 141 -5.49 -1.51 1.66
N LYS A 142 -5.70 -2.41 2.62
CA LYS A 142 -6.63 -2.23 3.74
C LYS A 142 -6.34 -0.94 4.50
N GLN A 143 -5.08 -0.70 4.88
CA GLN A 143 -4.70 0.53 5.58
C GLN A 143 -4.96 1.77 4.73
N THR A 144 -4.74 1.70 3.42
CA THR A 144 -5.03 2.80 2.49
C THR A 144 -6.53 3.06 2.37
N LEU A 145 -7.38 2.02 2.35
CA LEU A 145 -8.84 2.15 2.38
C LEU A 145 -9.32 2.78 3.70
N LEU A 146 -8.76 2.39 4.84
CA LEU A 146 -9.07 3.00 6.14
C LEU A 146 -8.70 4.50 6.19
N LEU A 147 -7.60 4.91 5.56
CA LEU A 147 -7.26 6.33 5.41
C LEU A 147 -8.24 7.07 4.51
N LEU A 148 -8.68 6.43 3.42
CA LEU A 148 -9.70 6.99 2.53
C LEU A 148 -11.04 7.19 3.25
N GLU A 149 -11.45 6.27 4.13
CA GLU A 149 -12.64 6.43 4.98
C GLU A 149 -12.56 7.66 5.91
N GLN A 150 -11.35 8.05 6.31
CA GLN A 150 -11.14 9.23 7.16
C GLN A 150 -11.13 10.55 6.39
N SER A 151 -11.04 10.49 5.04
CA SER A 151 -10.95 11.66 4.18
C SER A 151 -12.21 12.54 4.21
N ASN A 152 -12.02 13.82 3.92
CA ASN A 152 -13.12 14.77 3.79
C ASN A 152 -14.06 14.41 2.63
N LEU A 153 -13.52 13.87 1.53
CA LEU A 153 -14.32 13.40 0.40
C LEU A 153 -15.27 12.27 0.81
N TYR A 154 -14.77 11.24 1.50
CA TYR A 154 -15.60 10.15 1.99
C TYR A 154 -16.69 10.63 2.96
N LYS A 155 -16.30 11.51 3.90
CA LYS A 155 -17.24 12.10 4.86
C LYS A 155 -18.34 12.87 4.14
N LEU A 156 -17.98 13.69 3.14
CA LEU A 156 -18.93 14.45 2.34
C LEU A 156 -19.91 13.54 1.59
N GLU A 157 -19.42 12.49 0.93
CA GLU A 157 -20.26 11.52 0.20
C GLU A 157 -21.27 10.81 1.12
N ASN A 158 -20.90 10.59 2.38
CA ASN A 158 -21.73 9.87 3.36
C ASN A 158 -22.51 10.80 4.32
N GLY A 159 -22.52 12.12 4.08
CA GLY A 159 -23.23 13.08 4.92
C GLY A 159 -22.66 13.21 6.34
N LEU A 160 -21.40 12.84 6.54
CA LEU A 160 -20.68 12.94 7.81
C LEU A 160 -20.07 14.34 7.97
N PRO A 161 -19.86 14.80 9.22
CA PRO A 161 -19.17 16.06 9.47
C PRO A 161 -17.76 16.05 8.85
N VAL A 162 -17.49 17.03 8.01
CA VAL A 162 -16.19 17.25 7.38
C VAL A 162 -15.29 18.03 8.32
N ASN A 163 -14.03 17.62 8.46
CA ASN A 163 -13.06 18.39 9.24
C ASN A 163 -12.65 19.60 8.41
N ASN A 164 -13.34 20.71 8.64
CA ASN A 164 -12.98 22.00 8.10
C ASN A 164 -11.80 22.56 8.90
N GLU A 165 -10.61 21.99 8.75
CA GLU A 165 -9.39 22.73 9.09
C GLU A 165 -9.10 23.74 7.97
N LYS A 166 -9.97 24.73 7.85
CA LYS A 166 -9.45 26.08 7.63
C LYS A 166 -8.99 26.54 9.00
N PRO A 167 -7.78 27.10 9.17
CA PRO A 167 -7.40 27.69 10.45
C PRO A 167 -8.35 28.88 10.69
N SER A 168 -9.45 28.65 11.41
CA SER A 168 -10.31 29.73 11.87
C SER A 168 -9.57 30.38 13.03
N ILE A 169 -8.85 31.46 12.73
CA ILE A 169 -8.29 32.33 13.76
C ILE A 169 -9.48 33.04 14.43
N SER A 170 -10.03 32.43 15.48
CA SER A 170 -11.02 33.06 16.35
C SER A 170 -10.28 33.84 17.43
N ILE A 171 -10.15 35.16 17.24
CA ILE A 171 -9.63 36.07 18.25
C ILE A 171 -10.81 36.71 18.98
N GLN A 172 -11.01 36.37 20.25
CA GLN A 172 -11.93 37.07 21.15
C GLN A 172 -11.14 37.67 22.32
N ASN A 173 -11.49 38.90 22.72
CA ASN A 173 -10.90 39.66 23.84
C ASN A 173 -9.41 40.05 23.70
N VAL A 174 -9.07 40.82 22.66
CA VAL A 174 -7.84 41.63 22.67
C VAL A 174 -8.17 43.10 22.40
N SER A 175 -7.97 43.93 23.41
CA SER A 175 -7.89 45.38 23.30
C SER A 175 -6.41 45.77 23.11
N ASN A 176 -6.12 46.50 22.03
CA ASN A 176 -4.80 47.00 21.60
C ASN A 176 -3.85 45.99 20.90
N SER A 177 -4.34 45.24 19.92
CA SER A 177 -3.47 44.53 18.96
C SER A 177 -3.53 45.18 17.58
N ASN A 178 -2.38 45.58 17.05
CA ASN A 178 -2.24 45.93 15.63
C ASN A 178 -2.24 44.63 14.82
N ILE A 179 -3.35 44.34 14.14
CA ILE A 179 -3.42 43.23 13.18
C ILE A 179 -3.04 43.78 11.81
N ALA A 180 -1.85 43.43 11.32
CA ALA A 180 -1.48 43.63 9.93
C ALA A 180 -2.11 42.52 9.09
N VAL A 181 -3.24 42.82 8.44
CA VAL A 181 -3.80 41.95 7.40
C VAL A 181 -3.05 42.30 6.11
N GLN A 182 -2.43 41.28 5.51
CA GLN A 182 -1.49 41.32 4.37
C GLN A 182 -0.02 41.57 4.75
N SER A 183 0.73 40.48 4.92
CA SER A 183 2.18 40.50 4.73
C SER A 183 2.62 39.16 4.13
N GLU A 184 3.20 39.20 2.93
CA GLU A 184 4.10 38.16 2.45
C GLU A 184 5.17 37.92 3.53
N GLY A 185 5.34 36.67 3.99
CA GLY A 185 6.40 36.29 4.91
C GLY A 185 5.99 35.84 6.33
N ALA A 186 4.73 35.48 6.59
CA ALA A 186 4.38 34.81 7.84
C ALA A 186 4.84 33.34 7.83
N GLN A 187 5.99 33.04 8.45
CA GLN A 187 6.45 31.66 8.67
C GLN A 187 5.72 31.05 9.89
N GLN A 188 4.80 30.13 9.63
CA GLN A 188 4.33 29.18 10.64
C GLN A 188 5.32 28.02 10.71
N SER A 189 6.08 27.94 11.79
CA SER A 189 6.91 26.76 12.08
C SER A 189 6.01 25.64 12.60
N ILE A 190 5.63 24.72 11.72
CA ILE A 190 5.11 23.40 12.12
C ILE A 190 6.31 22.67 12.74
N SER A 191 6.17 22.17 13.98
CA SER A 191 7.21 21.35 14.60
C SER A 191 7.14 19.96 13.97
N ILE A 192 7.91 19.76 12.89
CA ILE A 192 7.99 18.51 12.16
C ILE A 192 8.90 17.57 12.94
N ASN A 193 8.46 16.34 13.17
CA ASN A 193 9.29 15.33 13.80
C ASN A 193 10.36 14.84 12.80
N GLU A 194 11.48 15.56 12.72
CA GLU A 194 12.60 15.26 11.81
C GLU A 194 13.20 13.86 12.04
N GLN A 195 12.98 13.26 13.22
CA GLN A 195 13.48 11.93 13.59
C GLN A 195 13.01 10.82 12.63
N VAL A 196 11.79 10.94 12.08
CA VAL A 196 11.24 9.95 11.14
C VAL A 196 12.10 9.85 9.88
N PHE A 197 12.62 10.98 9.38
CA PHE A 197 13.48 10.99 8.20
C PHE A 197 14.88 10.47 8.52
N GLU A 198 15.42 10.79 9.70
CA GLU A 198 16.72 10.28 10.15
C GLU A 198 16.71 8.75 10.32
N ASP A 199 15.68 8.23 10.96
CA ASP A 199 15.50 6.80 11.19
C ASP A 199 15.32 6.04 9.86
N LEU A 200 14.54 6.60 8.95
CA LEU A 200 14.35 6.05 7.60
C LEU A 200 15.67 6.03 6.80
N LEU A 201 16.44 7.13 6.84
CA LEU A 201 17.76 7.19 6.20
C LEU A 201 18.73 6.17 6.80
N ALA A 202 18.72 5.99 8.13
CA ALA A 202 19.56 5.02 8.79
C ALA A 202 19.24 3.58 8.34
N VAL A 203 17.94 3.24 8.25
CA VAL A 203 17.47 1.93 7.78
C VAL A 203 17.86 1.68 6.32
N ILE A 204 17.67 2.65 5.42
CA ILE A 204 18.06 2.53 4.01
C ILE A 204 19.57 2.35 3.89
N LYS A 205 20.38 3.15 4.61
CA LYS A 205 21.84 3.07 4.58
C LYS A 205 22.36 1.72 5.10
N ALA A 206 21.73 1.16 6.13
CA ALA A 206 22.10 -0.14 6.71
C ALA A 206 21.64 -1.37 5.88
N SER A 207 20.73 -1.19 4.92
CA SER A 207 20.19 -2.30 4.10
C SER A 207 21.18 -2.84 3.06
N ASN A 208 20.87 -3.98 2.43
CA ASN A 208 21.65 -4.56 1.34
C ASN A 208 21.17 -4.15 -0.07
N ILE A 209 20.50 -3.01 -0.20
CA ILE A 209 20.03 -2.49 -1.50
C ILE A 209 21.24 -2.08 -2.36
N GLU A 210 21.29 -2.54 -3.63
CA GLU A 210 22.41 -2.25 -4.55
C GLU A 210 22.49 -0.77 -4.95
N SER A 211 21.35 -0.08 -5.12
CA SER A 211 21.29 1.34 -5.49
C SER A 211 20.48 2.12 -4.48
N LYS A 212 21.17 2.65 -3.45
CA LYS A 212 20.53 3.37 -2.33
C LYS A 212 20.32 4.85 -2.63
N GLU A 213 21.17 5.43 -3.48
CA GLU A 213 21.21 6.86 -3.77
C GLU A 213 19.85 7.44 -4.20
N PRO A 214 19.09 6.84 -5.14
CA PRO A 214 17.77 7.37 -5.51
C PRO A 214 16.78 7.42 -4.35
N LEU A 215 16.83 6.42 -3.47
CA LEU A 215 16.01 6.34 -2.26
C LEU A 215 16.44 7.36 -1.21
N ILE A 216 17.75 7.53 -0.99
CA ILE A 216 18.31 8.52 -0.08
C ILE A 216 17.92 9.93 -0.53
N THR A 217 18.14 10.24 -1.81
CA THR A 217 17.77 11.55 -2.38
C THR A 217 16.28 11.82 -2.23
N ALA A 218 15.41 10.85 -2.50
CA ALA A 218 13.97 11.04 -2.33
C ALA A 218 13.57 11.30 -0.87
N VAL A 219 14.27 10.71 0.12
CA VAL A 219 14.04 10.99 1.54
C VAL A 219 14.55 12.37 1.94
N GLU A 220 15.71 12.79 1.44
CA GLU A 220 16.26 14.12 1.66
C GLU A 220 15.37 15.21 1.05
N ASP A 221 14.84 14.97 -0.15
CA ASP A 221 13.89 15.85 -0.83
C ASP A 221 12.59 15.97 -0.01
N MET A 222 12.04 14.86 0.52
CA MET A 222 10.89 14.90 1.43
C MET A 222 11.19 15.69 2.71
N GLN A 223 12.37 15.48 3.32
CA GLN A 223 12.76 16.19 4.53
C GLN A 223 12.94 17.70 4.30
N ALA A 224 13.40 18.08 3.10
CA ALA A 224 13.49 19.49 2.70
C ALA A 224 12.10 20.08 2.46
N GLU A 225 11.23 19.39 1.72
CA GLU A 225 9.87 19.87 1.39
C GLU A 225 8.96 19.90 2.63
N SER A 226 9.18 19.01 3.60
CA SER A 226 8.39 18.99 4.83
C SER A 226 8.45 20.34 5.54
N LYS A 227 9.62 20.99 5.56
CA LYS A 227 9.84 22.32 6.16
C LYS A 227 9.03 23.43 5.49
N SER A 228 8.50 23.20 4.28
CA SER A 228 7.71 24.15 3.49
C SER A 228 6.19 23.90 3.52
N GLY A 229 5.73 22.81 4.16
CA GLY A 229 4.33 22.66 4.60
C GLY A 229 3.53 21.49 4.02
N SER A 230 4.00 20.80 2.98
CA SER A 230 3.44 19.51 2.52
C SER A 230 4.47 18.75 1.70
N ILE A 231 4.55 17.43 1.89
CA ILE A 231 5.47 16.56 1.16
C ILE A 231 4.80 15.78 0.01
N GLY A 232 3.57 16.12 -0.38
CA GLY A 232 2.77 15.25 -1.27
C GLY A 232 3.47 14.83 -2.57
N ASN A 233 4.25 15.73 -3.19
CA ASN A 233 4.96 15.44 -4.44
C ASN A 233 6.22 14.61 -4.21
N THR A 234 7.06 15.00 -3.25
CA THR A 234 8.27 14.24 -2.88
C THR A 234 7.92 12.88 -2.29
N TYR A 235 6.79 12.76 -1.59
CA TYR A 235 6.23 11.50 -1.11
C TYR A 235 5.86 10.55 -2.25
N LYS A 236 5.18 11.04 -3.30
CA LYS A 236 4.89 10.24 -4.51
C LYS A 236 6.18 9.74 -5.17
N ALA A 237 7.19 10.61 -5.29
CA ALA A 237 8.49 10.26 -5.86
C ALA A 237 9.23 9.20 -5.01
N PHE A 238 9.20 9.36 -3.68
CA PHE A 238 9.76 8.41 -2.74
C PHE A 238 9.09 7.04 -2.84
N ILE A 239 7.76 6.97 -2.83
CA ILE A 239 7.03 5.70 -2.98
C ILE A 239 7.38 5.01 -4.31
N GLY A 240 7.54 5.78 -5.40
CA GLY A 240 7.98 5.25 -6.68
C GLY A 240 9.40 4.65 -6.62
N ALA A 241 10.35 5.33 -5.98
CA ALA A 241 11.71 4.83 -5.77
C ALA A 241 11.76 3.62 -4.80
N ALA A 242 10.81 3.56 -3.86
CA ALA A 242 10.70 2.56 -2.82
C ALA A 242 9.95 1.28 -3.22
N ALA A 243 9.37 1.22 -4.43
CA ALA A 243 8.44 0.16 -4.84
C ALA A 243 8.98 -1.26 -4.59
N ASN A 244 10.25 -1.52 -4.90
CA ASN A 244 10.89 -2.83 -4.71
C ASN A 244 11.41 -3.08 -3.29
N HIS A 245 11.24 -2.13 -2.38
CA HIS A 245 11.83 -2.11 -1.03
C HIS A 245 10.78 -1.85 0.04
N MET A 246 9.50 -2.11 -0.26
CA MET A 246 8.38 -1.78 0.62
C MET A 246 8.42 -2.52 1.97
N THR A 247 9.02 -3.71 2.05
CA THR A 247 9.18 -4.43 3.34
C THR A 247 10.05 -3.66 4.34
N LEU A 248 11.08 -2.97 3.84
CA LEU A 248 11.97 -2.15 4.63
C LEU A 248 11.32 -0.82 5.05
N ILE A 249 10.47 -0.28 4.17
CA ILE A 249 9.96 1.10 4.27
C ILE A 249 8.57 1.15 4.91
N ALA A 250 7.79 0.08 4.84
CA ALA A 250 6.43 -0.03 5.37
C ALA A 250 6.25 0.50 6.81
N PRO A 251 7.17 0.25 7.77
CA PRO A 251 7.04 0.77 9.14
C PRO A 251 6.98 2.30 9.23
N PHE A 252 7.59 3.02 8.28
CA PHE A 252 7.68 4.48 8.26
C PHE A 252 6.52 5.14 7.52
N ILE A 253 5.76 4.38 6.71
CA ILE A 253 4.68 4.90 5.87
C ILE A 253 3.59 5.64 6.66
N PRO A 254 3.12 5.17 7.83
CA PRO A 254 2.10 5.88 8.60
C PRO A 254 2.58 7.27 9.04
N ALA A 255 3.83 7.36 9.52
CA ALA A 255 4.41 8.62 10.00
C ALA A 255 4.63 9.62 8.85
N LEU A 256 5.11 9.16 7.70
CA LEU A 256 5.26 10.00 6.51
C LEU A 256 3.89 10.46 5.97
N THR A 257 2.89 9.59 6.01
CA THR A 257 1.53 9.93 5.54
C THR A 257 0.89 11.02 6.42
N ALA A 258 1.19 11.06 7.71
CA ALA A 258 0.71 12.11 8.62
C ALA A 258 1.33 13.49 8.35
N MET A 259 2.37 13.57 7.51
CA MET A 259 3.04 14.82 7.12
C MET A 259 2.59 15.34 5.73
N MET A 260 1.67 14.63 5.06
CA MET A 260 1.06 15.07 3.80
C MET A 260 -0.02 16.11 4.05
#